data_AF-A0A3N5NU72-F1
#
_entry.id   AF-A0A3N5NU72-F1
#
_cell.length_a   1.000
_cell.length_b   1.000
_cell.length_c   1.000
_cell.angle_alpha   90.00
_cell.angle_beta   90.00
_cell.angle_gamma   90.00
#
_symmetry.space_group_name_H-M   'P 1'
#
loop_
_entity.id
_entity.type
_entity.pdbx_description
1 polymer ?
#
loop_
_entity_poly.entity_id
_entity_poly.type
_entity_poly.pdbx_seq_one_letter_code
_entity_poly.pdbx_strand_id
1 'polypeptide(L)'
;MKMHQQDFLALEAAIKNRFSAADRVAMWSRYVARDLGAKRFRWDLLHASGFDTRGLYAAGLNDSHIDTALRRIVPINKNSY
;
A
#
# COMPACT_ATOMS: atom_id res chain seq x y z
N MET A 1 10.07 -16.04 1.84
CA MET A 1 9.93 -15.80 0.39
C MET A 1 10.32 -14.34 0.12
N LYS A 2 10.77 -13.97 -1.08
CA LYS A 2 10.87 -12.55 -1.47
C LYS A 2 9.86 -12.30 -2.59
N MET A 3 9.20 -11.15 -2.56
CA MET A 3 8.33 -10.73 -3.66
C MET A 3 9.17 -10.52 -4.92
N HIS A 4 8.70 -11.02 -6.07
CA HIS A 4 9.38 -10.79 -7.34
C HIS A 4 9.29 -9.32 -7.74
N GLN A 5 10.29 -8.84 -8.48
CA GLN A 5 10.34 -7.45 -8.92
C GLN A 5 9.11 -7.08 -9.78
N GLN A 6 8.66 -8.00 -10.63
CA GLN A 6 7.48 -7.79 -11.48
C GLN A 6 6.20 -7.60 -10.65
N ASP A 7 6.00 -8.43 -9.63
CA ASP A 7 4.87 -8.30 -8.70
C ASP A 7 4.92 -6.97 -7.95
N PHE A 8 6.11 -6.57 -7.49
CA PHE A 8 6.31 -5.29 -6.82
C PHE A 8 5.95 -4.12 -7.72
N LEU A 9 6.41 -4.12 -8.97
CA LEU A 9 6.13 -3.06 -9.94
C LEU A 9 4.64 -3.02 -10.31
N ALA A 10 3.99 -4.17 -10.46
CA ALA A 10 2.56 -4.24 -10.74
C ALA A 10 1.73 -3.68 -9.57
N LEU A 11 2.08 -4.06 -8.34
CA LEU A 11 1.47 -3.54 -7.11
C LEU A 11 1.67 -2.02 -6.98
N GLU A 12 2.89 -1.55 -7.24
CA GLU A 12 3.23 -0.13 -7.22
C GLU A 12 2.44 0.67 -8.26
N ALA A 13 2.39 0.17 -9.49
CA ALA A 13 1.65 0.81 -10.58
C ALA A 13 0.15 0.89 -10.26
N ALA A 14 -0.46 -0.18 -9.74
CA ALA A 14 -1.87 -0.18 -9.40
C ALA A 14 -2.22 0.93 -8.38
N ILE A 15 -1.41 1.09 -7.33
CA ILE A 15 -1.62 2.13 -6.32
C ILE A 15 -1.34 3.53 -6.88
N LYS A 16 -0.20 3.72 -7.55
CA LYS A 16 0.24 5.05 -8.03
C LYS A 16 -0.59 5.57 -9.20
N ASN A 17 -1.14 4.70 -10.05
CA ASN A 17 -2.03 5.10 -11.13
C ASN A 17 -3.42 5.46 -10.62
N ARG A 18 -3.88 4.81 -9.54
CA ARG A 18 -5.20 5.08 -8.97
C ARG A 18 -5.22 6.33 -8.08
N PHE A 19 -4.16 6.54 -7.31
CA PHE A 19 -4.07 7.62 -6.33
C PHE A 19 -2.82 8.45 -6.60
N SER A 20 -2.99 9.74 -6.86
CA SER A 20 -1.86 10.67 -6.95
C SER A 20 -1.15 10.82 -5.60
N ALA A 21 0.03 11.44 -5.58
CA ALA A 21 0.70 11.75 -4.33
C ALA A 21 -0.15 12.65 -3.42
N ALA A 22 -0.83 13.64 -4.00
CA ALA A 22 -1.72 14.54 -3.27
C ALA A 22 -2.92 13.79 -2.67
N ASP A 23 -3.53 12.86 -3.41
CA ASP A 23 -4.63 12.03 -2.90
C ASP A 23 -4.19 11.21 -1.69
N ARG A 24 -3.02 10.58 -1.76
CA ARG A 24 -2.49 9.77 -0.66
C ARG A 24 -2.23 10.62 0.59
N VAL A 25 -1.72 11.85 0.43
CA VAL A 25 -1.52 12.79 1.55
C VAL A 25 -2.88 13.18 2.16
N ALA A 26 -3.83 13.60 1.34
CA ALA A 26 -5.16 14.01 1.82
C ALA A 26 -5.90 12.86 2.51
N MET A 27 -5.81 11.64 1.97
CA MET A 27 -6.37 10.45 2.60
C MET A 27 -5.65 10.12 3.91
N TRP A 28 -4.33 10.22 3.97
CA TRP A 28 -3.57 9.98 5.20
C TRP A 28 -4.00 10.92 6.33
N SER A 29 -4.17 12.22 6.06
CA SER A 29 -4.65 13.18 7.06
C SER A 29 -6.02 12.79 7.65
N ARG A 30 -6.92 12.21 6.84
CA ARG A 30 -8.22 11.71 7.31
C ARG A 30 -8.09 10.47 8.20
N TYR A 31 -7.06 9.65 7.99
CA TYR A 31 -6.78 8.48 8.85
C TYR A 31 -6.21 8.93 10.18
N VAL A 32 -5.25 9.88 10.17
CA VAL A 32 -4.69 10.48 11.39
C VAL A 32 -5.79 11.13 12.23
N ALA A 33 -6.68 11.92 11.62
CA ALA A 33 -7.79 12.56 12.31
C ALA A 33 -8.80 11.58 12.95
N ARG A 34 -8.77 10.30 12.54
CA ARG A 34 -9.62 9.23 13.06
C ARG A 34 -8.86 8.21 13.92
N ASP A 35 -7.61 8.50 14.27
CA ASP A 35 -6.70 7.60 14.98
C ASP A 35 -6.55 6.22 14.31
N LEU A 36 -6.60 6.20 12.97
CA LEU A 36 -6.42 4.99 12.18
C LEU A 36 -4.94 4.75 11.88
N GLY A 37 -4.50 3.50 12.07
CA GLY A 37 -3.10 3.13 11.93
C GLY A 37 -2.58 3.15 10.49
N ALA A 38 -1.28 3.44 10.35
CA ALA A 38 -0.51 3.39 9.11
C ALA A 38 -0.61 2.07 8.34
N LYS A 39 -0.70 0.94 9.05
CA LYS A 39 -0.91 -0.39 8.42
C LYS A 39 -2.26 -0.41 7.72
N ARG A 40 -3.33 0.01 8.40
CA ARG A 40 -4.68 0.02 7.85
C ARG A 40 -4.77 0.87 6.59
N PHE A 41 -4.21 2.08 6.62
CA PHE A 41 -4.14 2.96 5.46
C PHE A 41 -3.51 2.32 4.23
N ARG A 42 -2.37 1.63 4.40
CA ARG A 42 -1.68 0.93 3.31
C ARG A 42 -2.53 -0.19 2.69
N TRP A 43 -3.20 -0.98 3.53
CA TRP A 43 -4.08 -2.05 3.08
C TRP A 43 -5.35 -1.52 2.41
N ASP A 44 -5.93 -0.45 2.93
CA ASP A 44 -7.11 0.17 2.33
C ASP A 44 -6.78 0.79 0.97
N LEU A 45 -5.59 1.39 0.79
CA LEU A 45 -5.11 1.82 -0.54
C LEU A 45 -4.92 0.65 -1.51
N LEU A 46 -4.38 -0.48 -1.02
CA LEU A 46 -4.25 -1.69 -1.84
C LEU A 46 -5.63 -2.16 -2.31
N HIS A 47 -6.58 -2.36 -1.39
CA HIS A 47 -7.93 -2.78 -1.73
C HIS A 47 -8.63 -1.81 -2.68
N ALA A 48 -8.51 -0.50 -2.43
CA ALA A 48 -9.12 0.52 -3.26
C ALA A 48 -8.43 0.72 -4.62
N SER A 49 -7.21 0.21 -4.81
CA SER A 49 -6.54 0.19 -6.12
C SER A 49 -7.12 -0.86 -7.08
N GLY A 50 -7.86 -1.85 -6.55
CA GLY A 50 -8.41 -2.94 -7.34
C GLY A 50 -7.39 -4.02 -7.72
N PHE A 51 -6.17 -3.97 -7.18
CA PHE A 51 -5.14 -4.98 -7.43
C PHE A 51 -5.54 -6.34 -6.84
N ASP A 52 -5.48 -7.38 -7.65
CA ASP A 52 -5.80 -8.75 -7.24
C ASP A 52 -4.61 -9.42 -6.54
N THR A 53 -4.71 -9.59 -5.23
CA THR A 53 -3.66 -10.21 -4.40
C THR A 53 -3.63 -11.73 -4.48
N ARG A 54 -4.62 -12.39 -5.10
CA ARG A 54 -4.68 -13.86 -5.19
C ARG A 54 -3.44 -14.45 -5.86
N GLY A 55 -2.92 -13.79 -6.90
CA GLY A 55 -1.68 -14.20 -7.57
C GLY A 55 -0.47 -14.15 -6.64
N LEU A 56 -0.39 -13.14 -5.77
CA LEU A 56 0.69 -13.01 -4.78
C LEU A 56 0.65 -14.14 -3.75
N TYR A 57 -0.55 -14.45 -3.24
CA TYR A 57 -0.71 -15.57 -2.30
C TYR A 57 -0.43 -16.92 -2.94
N ALA A 58 -0.85 -17.13 -4.19
CA ALA A 58 -0.55 -18.35 -4.95
C ALA A 58 0.96 -18.54 -5.18
N ALA A 59 1.73 -17.44 -5.29
CA ALA A 59 3.18 -17.46 -5.34
C ALA A 59 3.85 -17.70 -3.97
N GLY A 60 3.10 -17.99 -2.92
CA GLY A 60 3.62 -18.24 -1.57
C GLY A 60 3.99 -16.98 -0.79
N LEU A 61 3.53 -15.80 -1.24
CA LEU A 61 3.63 -14.57 -0.44
C LEU A 61 2.57 -14.58 0.67
N ASN A 62 2.83 -13.78 1.70
CA ASN A 62 1.94 -13.63 2.84
C ASN A 62 1.81 -12.14 3.16
N ASP A 63 0.94 -11.82 4.11
CA ASP A 63 0.66 -10.43 4.49
C ASP A 63 1.90 -9.66 4.92
N SER A 64 2.89 -10.31 5.54
CA SER A 64 4.15 -9.66 5.93
C SER A 64 5.00 -9.27 4.72
N HIS A 65 5.07 -10.14 3.71
CA HIS A 65 5.75 -9.81 2.45
C HIS A 65 5.04 -8.65 1.73
N ILE A 66 3.70 -8.66 1.71
CA ILE A 66 2.89 -7.61 1.07
C ILE A 66 3.00 -6.30 1.85
N ASP A 67 2.87 -6.30 3.18
CA ASP A 67 3.01 -5.09 4.02
C ASP A 67 4.39 -4.45 3.85
N THR A 68 5.43 -5.26 3.70
CA THR A 68 6.79 -4.76 3.44
C THR A 68 6.87 -4.03 2.11
N ALA A 69 6.23 -4.55 1.06
CA ALA A 69 6.14 -3.87 -0.24
C ALA A 69 5.32 -2.57 -0.13
N LEU A 70 4.17 -2.61 0.54
CA LEU A 70 3.30 -1.45 0.71
C LEU A 70 3.99 -0.30 1.47
N ARG A 71 4.83 -0.60 2.47
CA ARG A 71 5.65 0.42 3.17
C ARG A 71 6.58 1.19 2.24
N ARG A 72 7.10 0.53 1.21
CA ARG A 72 7.99 1.15 0.22
C ARG A 72 7.21 1.99 -0.78
N ILE A 73 6.05 1.50 -1.20
CA ILE A 73 5.20 2.17 -2.20
C ILE A 73 4.53 3.41 -1.61
N VAL A 74 4.05 3.31 -0.37
CA VAL A 74 3.33 4.36 0.34
C VAL A 74 4.10 4.72 1.62
N PRO A 75 5.22 5.46 1.50
CA PRO A 75 5.92 5.97 2.66
C PRO A 75 5.01 6.98 3.38
N ILE A 76 4.77 6.74 4.67
CA ILE A 76 4.02 7.64 5.52
C ILE A 76 5.03 8.44 6.32
N ASN A 77 5.20 9.71 5.97
CA ASN A 77 6.03 10.61 6.76
C ASN A 77 5.32 10.88 8.09
N LYS A 78 5.95 10.47 9.20
CA LYS A 78 5.47 10.76 10.56
C LYS A 78 5.77 12.21 11.01
N ASN A 79 6.45 13.01 10.19
CA ASN A 79 6.97 14.34 10.56
C ASN A 79 6.21 15.51 9.90
N SER A 80 4.91 15.37 9.67
CA SER A 80 4.07 16.53 9.29
C SER A 80 3.10 16.82 10.43
N TYR A 81 3.63 17.42 11.47
CA TYR A 81 2.91 18.15 12.51
C TYR A 81 3.40 19.59 12.50
#